data_AF-R5NPT7-F1
#
_entry.id   AF-R5NPT7-F1
#
_cell.length_a   1.000
_cell.length_b   1.000
_cell.length_c   1.000
_cell.angle_alpha   90.00
_cell.angle_beta   90.00
_cell.angle_gamma   90.00
#
_symmetry.space_group_name_H-M   'P 1'
#
loop_
_entity.id
_entity.type
_entity.pdbx_description
1 polymer ?
#
loop_
_entity_poly.entity_id
_entity_poly.type
_entity_poly.pdbx_seq_one_letter_code
_entity_poly.pdbx_strand_id
1 'polypeptide(L)'
;MIAENINDVKNFMSTLLIKDSFDKFLVTDVTIVTYNTFHIDGHINKDFYTNEEFEDINSPLLSSWAKLKPFCFDIIKGKKTPLYFKIIFSLPEMMIEKLLHDNDILLTKENIANLFLNIKYDKGVLSYTTGTSLNIFTIDKSLEKAFDLYISKFISTLS
;
A
#
# COMPACT_ATOMS: atom_id res chain seq x y z
N MET A 1 -5.29 -13.53 -5.19
CA MET A 1 -4.08 -12.77 -5.53
C MET A 1 -4.05 -12.59 -7.03
N ILE A 2 -3.95 -11.33 -7.45
CA ILE A 2 -3.77 -10.95 -8.86
C ILE A 2 -2.42 -10.26 -9.05
N ALA A 3 -1.90 -10.32 -10.27
CA ALA A 3 -0.72 -9.59 -10.70
C ALA A 3 -0.95 -9.06 -12.12
N GLU A 4 -0.98 -7.75 -12.27
CA GLU A 4 -1.36 -7.09 -13.52
C GLU A 4 -0.42 -5.93 -13.85
N ASN A 5 -0.25 -5.66 -15.14
CA ASN A 5 0.51 -4.53 -15.64
C ASN A 5 -0.38 -3.28 -15.75
N ILE A 6 0.22 -2.12 -15.50
CA ILE A 6 -0.42 -0.81 -15.66
C ILE A 6 0.13 -0.19 -16.94
N ASN A 7 -0.75 0.03 -17.92
CA ASN A 7 -0.36 0.52 -19.24
C ASN A 7 -0.02 2.02 -19.24
N ASP A 8 -0.85 2.86 -18.59
CA ASP A 8 -0.57 4.30 -18.48
C ASP A 8 0.33 4.60 -17.27
N VAL A 9 1.62 4.31 -17.46
CA VAL A 9 2.65 4.57 -16.45
C VAL A 9 2.68 6.04 -16.03
N LYS A 10 2.50 6.98 -16.97
CA LYS A 10 2.64 8.41 -16.69
C LYS A 10 1.50 8.91 -15.80
N ASN A 11 0.25 8.60 -16.15
CA ASN A 11 -0.91 8.99 -15.35
C ASN A 11 -0.87 8.32 -13.98
N PHE A 12 -0.54 7.02 -13.94
CA PHE A 12 -0.44 6.31 -12.67
C PHE A 12 0.63 6.91 -11.75
N MET A 13 1.82 7.21 -12.27
CA MET A 13 2.89 7.84 -11.49
C MET A 13 2.48 9.22 -10.95
N SER A 14 1.73 10.01 -11.74
CA SER A 14 1.15 11.26 -11.26
C SER A 14 0.14 11.02 -10.14
N THR A 15 -0.72 10.01 -10.26
CA THR A 15 -1.70 9.67 -9.22
C THR A 15 -1.03 9.17 -7.95
N LEU A 16 0.00 8.33 -8.06
CA LEU A 16 0.74 7.76 -6.94
C LEU A 16 1.54 8.81 -6.18
N LEU A 17 2.25 9.70 -6.88
CA LEU A 17 3.24 10.59 -6.25
C LEU A 17 2.74 12.02 -6.02
N ILE A 18 1.64 12.44 -6.66
CA ILE A 18 1.17 13.83 -6.62
C ILE A 18 -0.26 13.91 -6.06
N LYS A 19 -1.18 13.07 -6.55
CA LYS A 19 -2.59 13.09 -6.09
C LYS A 19 -2.74 12.44 -4.72
N ASP A 20 -3.97 12.44 -4.20
CA ASP A 20 -4.35 11.97 -2.86
C ASP A 20 -4.99 10.57 -2.86
N SER A 21 -5.09 9.91 -4.03
CA SER A 21 -5.82 8.63 -4.18
C SER A 21 -5.30 7.50 -3.28
N PHE A 22 -4.02 7.54 -2.90
CA PHE A 22 -3.38 6.56 -2.02
C PHE A 22 -3.19 7.07 -0.58
N ASP A 23 -3.59 8.29 -0.24
CA ASP A 23 -3.15 8.97 0.99
C ASP A 23 -3.57 8.26 2.28
N LYS A 24 -4.69 7.52 2.22
CA LYS A 24 -5.18 6.70 3.34
C LYS A 24 -4.52 5.33 3.46
N PHE A 25 -3.82 4.86 2.43
CA PHE A 25 -3.11 3.59 2.48
C PHE A 25 -1.94 3.71 3.45
N LEU A 26 -1.71 2.65 4.22
CA LEU A 26 -0.57 2.54 5.11
C LEU A 26 0.60 1.95 4.34
N VAL A 27 1.82 2.31 4.71
CA VAL A 27 3.03 1.83 4.04
C VAL A 27 3.74 0.86 4.95
N THR A 28 4.16 -0.28 4.41
CA THR A 28 4.97 -1.27 5.14
C THR A 28 6.45 -1.17 4.75
N ASP A 29 6.74 -1.04 3.46
CA ASP A 29 8.09 -0.88 2.94
C ASP A 29 8.09 -0.09 1.63
N VAL A 30 9.13 0.71 1.43
CA VAL A 30 9.45 1.34 0.15
C VAL A 30 10.91 1.07 -0.20
N THR A 31 11.12 0.60 -1.42
CA THR A 31 12.44 0.50 -2.04
C THR A 31 12.46 1.32 -3.33
N ILE A 32 13.40 2.24 -3.48
CA ILE A 32 13.56 3.06 -4.70
C ILE A 32 15.02 2.99 -5.15
N VAL A 33 15.25 2.66 -6.41
CA VAL A 33 16.59 2.57 -7.01
C VAL A 33 16.75 3.67 -8.06
N THR A 34 17.62 4.64 -7.78
CA THR A 34 18.02 5.71 -8.70
C THR A 34 19.55 5.71 -8.86
N TYR A 35 20.23 6.77 -8.42
CA TYR A 35 21.69 6.81 -8.28
C TYR A 35 22.15 6.04 -7.04
N ASN A 36 21.26 5.89 -6.05
CA ASN A 36 21.42 5.05 -4.88
C ASN A 36 20.18 4.15 -4.73
N THR A 37 20.30 3.13 -3.86
CA THR A 37 19.13 2.39 -3.37
C THR A 37 18.69 3.00 -2.05
N PHE A 38 17.45 3.44 -1.99
CA PHE A 38 16.81 3.98 -0.81
C PHE A 38 15.81 2.96 -0.27
N HIS A 39 15.86 2.74 1.04
CA HIS A 39 14.89 1.93 1.76
C HIS A 39 14.21 2.81 2.80
N ILE A 40 12.88 2.76 2.86
CA ILE A 40 12.07 3.44 3.87
C ILE A 40 11.20 2.38 4.53
N ASP A 41 11.44 2.19 5.82
CA ASP A 41 10.57 1.39 6.68
C ASP A 41 9.32 2.22 7.03
N GLY A 42 8.14 1.66 6.76
CA GLY A 42 6.87 2.33 7.05
C GLY A 42 6.45 2.26 8.53
N HIS A 43 7.09 1.41 9.34
CA HIS A 43 6.72 1.23 10.74
C HIS A 43 7.05 2.45 11.59
N ILE A 44 6.10 2.85 12.44
CA ILE A 44 6.30 3.91 13.41
C ILE A 44 7.27 3.42 14.49
N ASN A 45 8.42 4.08 14.60
CA ASN A 45 9.38 3.79 15.65
C ASN A 45 8.91 4.38 16.99
N LYS A 46 8.48 3.51 17.92
CA LYS A 46 7.98 3.91 19.23
C LYS A 46 9.02 4.66 20.06
N ASP A 47 10.29 4.28 19.94
CA ASP A 47 11.39 4.87 20.73
C ASP A 47 11.69 6.32 20.35
N PHE A 48 11.14 6.81 19.23
CA PHE A 48 11.22 8.21 18.83
C PHE A 48 10.23 9.10 19.60
N TYR A 49 9.15 8.53 20.12
CA TYR A 49 8.06 9.27 20.78
C TYR A 49 8.14 9.10 22.30
N THR A 50 7.68 10.13 23.01
CA THR A 50 7.36 9.99 24.44
C THR A 50 6.09 9.14 24.62
N ASN A 51 5.87 8.62 25.84
CA ASN A 51 4.67 7.83 26.12
C ASN A 51 3.37 8.63 25.87
N GLU A 52 3.35 9.91 26.24
CA GLU A 52 2.20 10.81 26.02
C GLU A 52 1.91 10.98 24.52
N GLU A 53 2.95 11.26 23.71
CA GLU A 53 2.80 11.37 22.26
C GLU A 53 2.37 10.05 21.61
N PHE A 54 2.78 8.92 22.17
CA PHE A 54 2.48 7.60 21.63
C PHE A 54 1.05 7.14 21.95
N GLU A 55 0.51 7.49 23.12
CA GLU A 55 -0.89 7.22 23.46
C GLU A 55 -1.86 7.89 22.48
N ASP A 56 -1.50 9.07 21.98
CA ASP A 56 -2.28 9.79 20.96
C ASP A 56 -2.17 9.18 19.54
N ILE A 57 -1.09 8.44 19.26
CA ILE A 57 -0.84 7.84 17.93
C ILE A 57 -1.79 6.67 17.63
N ASN A 58 -2.52 6.14 18.63
CA ASN A 58 -3.62 5.17 18.51
C ASN A 58 -3.69 4.47 17.15
N SER A 59 -3.00 3.31 17.03
CA SER A 59 -3.02 2.36 15.90
C SER A 59 -3.54 2.93 14.56
N PRO A 60 -2.63 3.13 13.58
CA PRO A 60 -1.78 2.05 13.12
C PRO A 60 -0.30 2.30 13.40
N LEU A 61 0.45 1.22 13.67
CA LEU A 61 1.92 1.24 13.78
C LEU A 61 2.63 1.45 12.42
N LEU A 62 1.93 1.96 11.42
CA LEU A 62 2.42 2.21 10.07
C LEU A 62 2.11 3.65 9.68
N SER A 63 3.06 4.29 9.01
CA SER A 63 2.86 5.62 8.44
C SER A 63 1.93 5.55 7.23
N SER A 64 1.08 6.55 7.07
CA SER A 64 0.28 6.73 5.86
C SER A 64 1.14 7.11 4.67
N TRP A 65 0.67 6.79 3.46
CA TRP A 65 1.32 7.24 2.24
C TRP A 65 1.36 8.76 2.16
N ALA A 66 0.33 9.46 2.62
CA ALA A 66 0.32 10.93 2.66
C ALA A 66 1.57 11.52 3.34
N LYS A 67 2.05 10.86 4.41
CA LYS A 67 3.23 11.29 5.17
C LYS A 67 4.54 10.95 4.46
N LEU A 68 4.63 9.77 3.83
CA LEU A 68 5.87 9.30 3.18
C LEU A 68 6.02 9.74 1.71
N LYS A 69 4.91 10.07 1.05
CA LYS A 69 4.82 10.47 -0.37
C LYS A 69 5.75 11.64 -0.71
N PRO A 70 5.84 12.73 0.07
CA PRO A 70 6.75 13.83 -0.26
C PRO A 70 8.22 13.41 -0.33
N PHE A 71 8.67 12.52 0.57
CA PHE A 71 10.04 12.01 0.55
C PHE A 71 10.29 11.09 -0.64
N CYS A 72 9.33 10.21 -0.95
CA CYS A 72 9.42 9.33 -2.13
C CYS A 72 9.42 10.14 -3.42
N PHE A 73 8.57 11.16 -3.52
CA PHE A 73 8.56 12.11 -4.62
C PHE A 73 9.91 12.81 -4.74
N ASP A 74 10.52 13.22 -3.63
CA ASP A 74 11.82 13.89 -3.64
C ASP A 74 12.99 13.00 -4.08
N ILE A 75 12.91 11.69 -3.81
CA ILE A 75 13.89 10.70 -4.30
C ILE A 75 13.70 10.43 -5.81
N ILE A 76 12.44 10.41 -6.28
CA ILE A 76 12.08 10.07 -7.66
C ILE A 76 12.15 11.29 -8.60
N LYS A 77 11.91 12.51 -8.09
CA LYS A 77 11.86 13.73 -8.89
C LYS A 77 13.21 13.99 -9.54
N GLY A 78 13.19 14.31 -10.83
CA GLY A 78 14.41 14.54 -11.59
C GLY A 78 14.19 14.36 -13.09
N LYS A 79 15.30 14.40 -13.84
CA LYS A 79 15.27 14.24 -15.30
C LYS A 79 15.28 12.78 -15.76
N LYS A 80 15.68 11.85 -14.89
CA LYS A 80 15.77 10.41 -15.18
C LYS A 80 14.73 9.68 -14.35
N THR A 81 14.05 8.71 -14.96
CA THR A 81 13.17 7.80 -14.23
C THR A 81 13.98 6.91 -13.29
N PRO A 82 13.39 6.44 -12.18
CA PRO A 82 14.03 5.42 -11.34
C PRO A 82 14.30 4.16 -12.18
N LEU A 83 15.34 3.40 -11.80
CA LEU A 83 15.63 2.10 -12.39
C LEU A 83 14.61 1.06 -11.92
N TYR A 84 14.21 1.18 -10.66
CA TYR A 84 13.26 0.31 -9.99
C TYR A 84 12.59 1.08 -8.85
N PHE A 85 11.33 0.76 -8.55
CA PHE A 85 10.80 0.96 -7.21
C PHE A 85 9.82 -0.13 -6.85
N LYS A 86 9.64 -0.34 -5.56
CA LYS A 86 8.58 -1.16 -4.98
C LYS A 86 8.03 -0.44 -3.76
N ILE A 87 6.71 -0.29 -3.72
CA ILE A 87 5.99 0.22 -2.55
C ILE A 87 5.00 -0.85 -2.13
N ILE A 88 5.07 -1.25 -0.87
CA ILE A 88 4.19 -2.26 -0.27
C ILE A 88 3.21 -1.52 0.64
N PHE A 89 1.98 -1.38 0.17
CA PHE A 89 0.90 -0.80 0.95
C PHE A 89 0.17 -1.86 1.77
N SER A 90 -0.45 -1.40 2.85
CA SER A 90 -1.35 -2.12 3.75
C SER A 90 -2.65 -1.33 3.82
N LEU A 91 -3.80 -2.00 3.73
CA LEU A 91 -5.07 -1.30 3.91
C LEU A 91 -5.26 -0.90 5.39
N PRO A 92 -5.77 0.30 5.68
CA PRO A 92 -6.13 0.69 7.05
C PRO A 92 -7.32 -0.14 7.53
N GLU A 93 -7.44 -0.32 8.85
CA GLU A 93 -8.42 -1.22 9.46
C GLU A 93 -9.86 -0.88 9.07
N MET A 94 -10.21 0.41 9.07
CA MET A 94 -11.53 0.90 8.64
C MET A 94 -11.89 0.46 7.21
N MET A 95 -10.92 0.37 6.30
CA MET A 95 -11.16 -0.10 4.93
C MET A 95 -11.32 -1.62 4.88
N ILE A 96 -10.60 -2.35 5.73
CA ILE A 96 -10.76 -3.81 5.86
C ILE A 96 -12.15 -4.13 6.39
N GLU A 97 -12.59 -3.48 7.47
CA GLU A 97 -13.93 -3.66 8.05
C GLU A 97 -15.03 -3.35 7.03
N LYS A 98 -14.89 -2.24 6.29
CA LYS A 98 -15.80 -1.90 5.21
C LYS A 98 -15.84 -2.96 4.12
N LEU A 99 -14.68 -3.49 3.71
CA LEU A 99 -14.60 -4.55 2.70
C LEU A 99 -15.33 -5.83 3.16
N LEU A 100 -15.17 -6.22 4.42
CA LEU A 100 -15.85 -7.38 5.00
C LEU A 100 -17.37 -7.19 5.00
N HIS A 101 -17.83 -6.04 5.50
CA HIS A 101 -19.25 -5.70 5.57
C HIS A 101 -19.89 -5.63 4.18
N ASP A 102 -19.27 -4.91 3.23
CA ASP A 102 -19.83 -4.71 1.89
C ASP A 102 -19.90 -6.01 1.05
N ASN A 103 -19.26 -7.09 1.49
CA ASN A 103 -19.22 -8.39 0.78
C ASN A 103 -19.77 -9.55 1.63
N ASP A 104 -20.45 -9.28 2.75
CA ASP A 104 -21.03 -10.28 3.66
C ASP A 104 -20.03 -11.37 4.11
N ILE A 105 -18.78 -10.99 4.35
CA ILE A 105 -17.71 -11.92 4.74
C ILE A 105 -17.74 -12.13 6.25
N LEU A 106 -17.83 -13.38 6.69
CA LEU A 106 -17.95 -13.76 8.11
C LEU A 106 -16.64 -13.71 8.92
N LEU A 107 -15.54 -13.24 8.32
CA LEU A 107 -14.28 -13.04 9.01
C LEU A 107 -14.31 -11.74 9.81
N THR A 108 -13.61 -11.70 10.94
CA THR A 108 -13.42 -10.47 11.72
C THR A 108 -12.04 -9.87 11.48
N LYS A 109 -11.82 -8.62 11.92
CA LYS A 109 -10.52 -7.94 11.77
C LYS A 109 -9.37 -8.71 12.44
N GLU A 110 -9.64 -9.39 13.55
CA GLU A 110 -8.65 -10.20 14.28
C GLU A 110 -8.19 -11.43 13.48
N ASN A 111 -9.03 -11.93 12.57
CA ASN A 111 -8.66 -13.03 11.68
C ASN A 111 -7.71 -12.57 10.56
N ILE A 112 -7.58 -11.27 10.33
CA ILE A 112 -6.85 -10.68 9.20
C ILE A 112 -5.58 -10.02 9.71
N ALA A 113 -4.44 -10.62 9.36
CA ALA A 113 -3.14 -10.02 9.62
C ALA A 113 -2.95 -8.77 8.77
N ASN A 114 -3.14 -8.88 7.45
CA ASN A 114 -3.00 -7.75 6.53
C ASN A 114 -3.60 -8.01 5.13
N LEU A 115 -3.96 -6.93 4.44
CA LEU A 115 -4.26 -6.89 3.00
C LEU A 115 -3.26 -5.96 2.30
N PHE A 116 -2.42 -6.55 1.46
CA PHE A 116 -1.29 -5.87 0.81
C PHE A 116 -1.60 -5.45 -0.62
N LEU A 117 -1.16 -4.25 -0.98
CA LEU A 117 -1.05 -3.81 -2.38
C LEU A 117 0.40 -3.47 -2.68
N ASN A 118 1.03 -4.26 -3.54
CA ASN A 118 2.38 -4.02 -4.02
C ASN A 118 2.31 -3.26 -5.33
N ILE A 119 2.94 -2.09 -5.40
CA ILE A 119 3.21 -1.40 -6.67
C ILE A 119 4.68 -1.56 -7.00
N LYS A 120 4.99 -2.09 -8.18
CA LYS A 120 6.36 -2.32 -8.63
C LYS A 120 6.57 -1.69 -10.01
N TYR A 121 7.64 -0.92 -10.13
CA TYR A 121 8.20 -0.48 -11.40
C TYR A 121 9.57 -1.12 -11.61
N ASP A 122 9.80 -1.71 -12.77
CA ASP A 122 11.06 -2.37 -13.12
C ASP A 122 11.29 -2.23 -14.62
N LYS A 123 12.35 -1.51 -15.00
CA LYS A 123 12.77 -1.33 -16.41
C LYS A 123 11.63 -0.92 -17.36
N GLY A 124 10.82 0.06 -16.95
CA GLY A 124 9.73 0.58 -17.79
C GLY A 124 8.39 -0.12 -17.62
N VAL A 125 8.34 -1.28 -16.96
CA VAL A 125 7.11 -2.00 -16.68
C VAL A 125 6.61 -1.63 -15.29
N LEU A 126 5.41 -1.08 -15.23
CA LEU A 126 4.68 -0.84 -13.99
C LEU A 126 3.66 -1.95 -13.79
N SER A 127 3.60 -2.50 -12.59
CA SER A 127 2.69 -3.60 -12.23
C SER A 127 2.21 -3.44 -10.80
N TYR A 128 1.09 -4.08 -10.49
CA TYR A 128 0.61 -4.23 -9.12
C TYR A 128 0.31 -5.69 -8.78
N THR A 129 0.36 -6.01 -7.49
CA THR A 129 0.00 -7.33 -6.97
C THR A 129 -0.74 -7.19 -5.64
N THR A 130 -1.75 -8.00 -5.42
CA THR A 130 -2.49 -8.07 -4.15
C THR A 130 -1.98 -9.21 -3.28
N GLY A 131 -2.06 -9.07 -1.96
CA GLY A 131 -1.78 -10.16 -1.03
C GLY A 131 -2.76 -10.16 0.13
N THR A 132 -3.18 -11.34 0.57
CA THR A 132 -4.03 -11.50 1.76
C THR A 132 -3.27 -12.36 2.76
N SER A 133 -3.17 -11.87 3.99
CA SER A 133 -2.57 -12.60 5.11
C SER A 133 -3.57 -12.71 6.25
N LEU A 134 -3.77 -13.93 6.73
CA LEU A 134 -4.73 -14.28 7.76
C LEU A 134 -4.00 -14.84 8.98
N ASN A 135 -4.51 -14.54 10.16
CA ASN A 135 -4.07 -15.12 11.43
C ASN A 135 -4.66 -16.52 11.68
N ILE A 136 -5.52 -16.98 10.77
CA ILE A 136 -6.21 -18.27 10.84
C ILE A 136 -5.95 -19.08 9.58
N PHE A 137 -6.08 -20.40 9.71
CA PHE A 137 -6.20 -21.26 8.54
C PHE A 137 -7.66 -21.33 8.09
N THR A 138 -7.92 -21.04 6.81
CA THR A 138 -9.23 -21.20 6.19
C THR A 138 -9.08 -21.56 4.70
N ILE A 139 -10.03 -22.33 4.19
CA ILE A 139 -10.17 -22.62 2.75
C ILE A 139 -11.05 -21.57 2.07
N ASP A 140 -11.76 -20.75 2.86
CA ASP A 140 -12.57 -19.66 2.35
C ASP A 140 -11.69 -18.58 1.69
N LYS A 141 -11.91 -18.36 0.38
CA LYS A 141 -11.22 -17.36 -0.42
C LYS A 141 -12.06 -16.12 -0.68
N SER A 142 -13.18 -15.93 0.02
CA SER A 142 -14.10 -14.80 -0.20
C SER A 142 -13.40 -13.46 0.01
N LEU A 143 -12.58 -13.34 1.06
CA LEU A 143 -11.79 -12.13 1.30
C LEU A 143 -10.76 -11.86 0.20
N GLU A 144 -10.02 -12.89 -0.22
CA GLU A 144 -9.03 -12.77 -1.30
C GLU A 144 -9.69 -12.26 -2.59
N LYS A 145 -10.83 -12.85 -2.98
CA LYS A 145 -11.58 -12.46 -4.18
C LYS A 145 -12.17 -11.05 -4.07
N ALA A 146 -12.75 -10.71 -2.93
CA ALA A 146 -13.31 -9.38 -2.68
C ALA A 146 -12.22 -8.30 -2.73
N PHE A 147 -11.06 -8.58 -2.14
CA PHE A 147 -9.92 -7.68 -2.14
C PHE A 147 -9.32 -7.51 -3.54
N ASP A 148 -9.12 -8.60 -4.28
CA ASP A 148 -8.64 -8.56 -5.67
C ASP A 148 -9.56 -7.69 -6.55
N LEU A 149 -10.88 -7.89 -6.44
CA LEU A 149 -11.87 -7.12 -7.18
C LEU A 149 -11.88 -5.64 -6.76
N TYR A 150 -11.78 -5.37 -5.46
CA TYR A 150 -11.71 -4.01 -4.93
C TYR A 150 -10.50 -3.25 -5.49
N ILE A 151 -9.30 -3.86 -5.43
CA ILE A 151 -8.08 -3.24 -5.95
C ILE A 151 -8.13 -3.09 -7.47
N SER A 152 -8.55 -4.11 -8.21
CA SER A 152 -8.65 -4.02 -9.68
C SER A 152 -9.58 -2.88 -10.10
N LYS A 153 -10.75 -2.75 -9.45
CA LYS A 153 -11.65 -1.62 -9.66
C LYS A 153 -10.99 -0.30 -9.30
N PHE A 154 -10.38 -0.20 -8.12
CA PHE A 154 -9.68 1.01 -7.68
C PHE A 154 -8.62 1.44 -8.71
N ILE A 155 -7.71 0.55 -9.11
CA ILE A 155 -6.65 0.84 -10.09
C ILE A 155 -7.24 1.26 -11.44
N SER A 156 -8.33 0.63 -11.90
CA SER A 156 -9.00 1.00 -13.16
C SER A 156 -9.58 2.42 -13.17
N THR A 157 -9.86 3.01 -12.00
CA THR A 157 -10.30 4.41 -11.90
C THR A 157 -9.14 5.41 -11.97
N LEU A 158 -7.90 4.94 -11.86
CA LEU A 158 -6.69 5.78 -11.83
C LEU A 158 -5.99 5.87 -13.19
N SER A 159 -6.32 4.97 -14.10
CA SER A 159 -5.80 4.86 -15.47
C SER A 159 -6.57 5.73 -16.45
#